data_AF-A0A972XDR6-F1
#
_entry.id   AF-A0A972XDR6-F1
#
_cell.length_a   1.000
_cell.length_b   1.000
_cell.length_c   1.000
_cell.angle_alpha   90.00
_cell.angle_beta   90.00
_cell.angle_gamma   90.00
#
_symmetry.space_group_name_H-M   'P 1'
#
loop_
_entity.id
_entity.type
_entity.pdbx_description
1 polymer ?
#
loop_
_entity_poly.entity_id
_entity_poly.type
_entity_poly.pdbx_seq_one_letter_code
_entity_poly.pdbx_strand_id
1 'polypeptide(L)'
;MNAPLPIQSPREIASLKSRLREIPYNYTSFSDREIVIRLLGNEAWNILVQLREERRTGRSARMLYEVLGDIWVVQRNPYLQDDLLDNPRRLNSLIEALWHRLGEVEKRITKDSPNEVGQLLAAARLAVQSFATEFFKAKELRLRTKKILGKITAKDNIAFDGFARVAHVTDATDWRVEYPFVVLTPDTEFEIPAMVKACIELGLTIIPRGGGTGYTGGAIPLTPFSAVINTEKLETLSPVDVKKIPGVAHEVATIFSEAGVVTKRVSDAAEKSGLVFAVDPTSAEASCIG
;
A
#
# COMPACT_ATOMS: atom_id res chain seq x y z
N MET A 1 44.94 0.51 -9.73
CA MET A 1 45.21 0.36 -8.29
C MET A 1 44.01 0.91 -7.54
N ASN A 2 43.08 0.04 -7.15
CA ASN A 2 41.95 0.43 -6.31
C ASN A 2 42.31 0.05 -4.87
N ALA A 3 42.55 1.04 -4.02
CA ALA A 3 42.72 0.79 -2.59
C ALA A 3 41.38 0.27 -2.02
N PRO A 4 41.37 -0.80 -1.20
CA PRO A 4 40.16 -1.22 -0.53
C PRO A 4 39.73 -0.17 0.48
N LEU A 5 38.47 0.24 0.44
CA LEU A 5 37.86 1.08 1.46
C LEU A 5 37.96 0.35 2.81
N PRO A 6 38.27 1.06 3.92
CA PRO A 6 38.40 0.42 5.22
C PRO A 6 37.08 -0.24 5.62
N ILE A 7 37.15 -1.56 5.86
CA ILE A 7 36.03 -2.35 6.36
C ILE A 7 35.80 -1.89 7.81
N GLN A 8 34.72 -1.13 8.03
CA GLN A 8 34.31 -0.74 9.37
C GLN A 8 34.06 -1.98 10.22
N SER A 9 34.58 -1.97 11.45
CA SER A 9 34.49 -3.12 12.33
C SER A 9 33.03 -3.40 12.71
N PRO A 10 32.63 -4.68 12.93
CA PRO A 10 31.28 -5.01 13.39
C PRO A 10 30.88 -4.28 14.69
N ARG A 11 31.87 -3.88 15.51
CA ARG A 11 31.67 -3.08 16.72
C ARG A 11 31.32 -1.62 16.43
N GLU A 12 31.86 -1.00 15.38
CA GLU A 12 31.49 0.37 14.96
C GLU A 12 30.08 0.40 14.37
N ILE A 13 29.70 -0.64 13.60
CA ILE A 13 28.33 -0.82 13.10
C ILE A 13 27.35 -1.05 14.27
N ALA A 14 27.75 -1.82 15.28
CA ALA A 14 26.96 -2.04 16.49
C ALA A 14 26.83 -0.78 17.36
N SER A 15 27.87 0.05 17.45
CA SER A 15 27.89 1.32 18.17
C SER A 15 26.99 2.40 17.54
N LEU A 16 26.81 2.37 16.22
CA LEU A 16 25.81 3.21 15.51
C LEU A 16 24.36 2.69 15.70
N LYS A 17 24.20 1.42 16.09
CA LYS A 17 22.94 0.68 16.19
C LYS A 17 22.29 0.66 17.59
N SER A 18 22.71 1.52 18.52
CA SER A 18 21.98 1.72 19.79
C SER A 18 21.10 2.99 19.81
N ARG A 19 20.59 3.44 18.66
CA ARG A 19 19.49 4.42 18.67
C ARG A 19 18.22 3.69 19.10
N LEU A 20 17.91 3.78 20.39
CA LEU A 20 16.57 3.48 20.89
C LEU A 20 15.55 4.19 20.00
N ARG A 21 14.59 3.44 19.45
CA ARG A 21 13.44 4.01 18.71
C ARG A 21 12.70 4.97 19.64
N GLU A 22 12.46 6.18 19.16
CA GLU A 22 11.69 7.20 19.88
C GLU A 22 10.20 7.05 19.59
N ILE A 23 9.85 6.59 18.37
CA ILE A 23 8.49 6.19 18.01
C ILE A 23 8.26 4.73 18.42
N PRO A 24 7.31 4.45 19.33
CA PRO A 24 7.21 3.15 20.00
C PRO A 24 6.69 2.00 19.12
N TYR A 25 5.92 2.29 18.07
CA TYR A 25 5.20 1.26 17.29
C TYR A 25 5.59 1.25 15.81
N ASN A 26 6.89 1.30 15.52
CA ASN A 26 7.41 1.26 14.17
C ASN A 26 7.94 -0.14 13.78
N TYR A 27 7.07 -0.92 13.14
CA TYR A 27 7.38 -2.26 12.61
C TYR A 27 7.64 -2.26 11.10
N THR A 28 7.86 -1.08 10.51
CA THR A 28 8.25 -0.95 9.10
C THR A 28 9.74 -0.61 9.00
N SER A 29 10.30 -0.66 7.79
CA SER A 29 11.68 -0.25 7.53
C SER A 29 11.94 1.25 7.71
N PHE A 30 10.89 2.05 7.96
CA PHE A 30 11.02 3.50 8.15
C PHE A 30 11.78 3.85 9.43
N SER A 31 12.55 4.91 9.38
CA SER A 31 13.16 5.59 10.52
C SER A 31 12.16 6.58 11.15
N ASP A 32 12.41 6.95 12.40
CA ASP A 32 11.56 7.91 13.10
C ASP A 32 11.58 9.28 12.40
N ARG A 33 12.73 9.63 11.79
CA ARG A 33 12.88 10.77 10.89
C ARG A 33 11.88 10.73 9.74
N GLU A 34 11.80 9.61 9.03
CA GLU A 34 10.92 9.50 7.86
C GLU A 34 9.45 9.55 8.24
N ILE A 35 9.08 8.96 9.39
CA ILE A 35 7.71 9.06 9.92
C ILE A 35 7.37 10.51 10.25
N VAL A 36 8.24 11.21 10.98
CA VAL A 36 8.04 12.64 11.29
C VAL A 36 7.91 13.46 10.02
N ILE A 37 8.79 13.27 9.03
CA ILE A 37 8.75 14.04 7.78
C ILE A 37 7.45 13.79 7.01
N ARG A 38 6.97 12.54 6.98
CA ARG A 38 5.71 12.20 6.31
C ARG A 38 4.49 12.78 7.01
N LEU A 39 4.47 12.79 8.34
CA LEU A 39 3.32 13.25 9.12
C LEU A 39 3.32 14.77 9.34
N LEU A 40 4.48 15.36 9.59
CA LEU A 40 4.65 16.74 10.05
C LEU A 40 5.48 17.63 9.10
N GLY A 41 6.19 17.06 8.13
CA GLY A 41 7.05 17.78 7.19
C GLY A 41 8.51 17.92 7.63
N ASN A 42 9.35 18.40 6.70
CA ASN A 42 10.80 18.56 6.93
C ASN A 42 11.13 19.62 8.00
N GLU A 43 10.38 20.71 8.04
CA GLU A 43 10.60 21.79 9.02
C GLU A 43 10.42 21.29 10.45
N ALA A 44 9.36 20.50 10.70
CA ALA A 44 9.12 19.89 12.01
C ALA A 44 10.28 18.97 12.45
N TRP A 45 10.85 18.19 11.53
CA TRP A 45 12.03 17.38 11.85
C TRP A 45 13.24 18.24 12.26
N ASN A 46 13.50 19.33 11.55
CA ASN A 46 14.61 20.23 11.87
C ASN A 46 14.43 20.88 13.24
N ILE A 47 13.22 21.31 13.58
CA ILE A 47 12.89 21.85 14.90
C ILE A 47 13.12 20.80 16.00
N LEU A 48 12.70 19.55 15.78
CA LEU A 48 12.94 18.46 16.74
C LEU A 48 14.43 18.19 16.97
N VAL A 49 15.24 18.23 15.91
CA VAL A 49 16.71 18.08 16.03
C VAL A 49 17.30 19.21 16.87
N GLN A 50 16.92 20.46 16.60
CA GLN A 50 17.39 21.63 17.35
C GLN A 50 17.02 21.53 18.85
N LEU A 51 15.75 21.23 19.16
CA LEU A 51 15.28 21.09 20.54
C LEU A 51 15.97 19.94 21.29
N ARG A 52 16.40 18.90 20.57
CA ARG A 52 17.15 17.77 21.14
C ARG A 52 18.56 18.16 21.55
N GLU A 53 19.24 18.95 20.73
CA GLU A 53 20.59 19.45 21.03
C GLU A 53 20.59 20.35 22.27
N GLU A 54 19.52 21.11 22.47
CA GLU A 54 19.33 21.95 23.65
C GLU A 54 19.04 21.16 24.95
N ARG A 55 18.86 19.82 24.89
CA ARG A 55 18.54 18.91 26.03
C ARG A 55 17.29 19.30 26.84
N ARG A 56 16.34 20.04 26.26
CA ARG A 56 15.25 20.71 27.00
C ARG A 56 13.97 19.90 27.22
N THR A 57 13.67 18.84 26.46
CA THR A 57 12.26 18.36 26.35
C THR A 57 12.04 16.83 26.27
N GLY A 58 12.74 16.02 27.09
CA GLY A 58 12.61 14.55 27.01
C GLY A 58 11.19 13.98 27.18
N ARG A 59 10.37 14.51 28.08
CA ARG A 59 9.01 13.99 28.35
C ARG A 59 7.98 14.47 27.32
N SER A 60 8.03 15.74 26.91
CA SER A 60 7.12 16.31 25.91
C SER A 60 7.39 15.74 24.51
N ALA A 61 8.66 15.54 24.15
CA ALA A 61 9.04 14.87 22.91
C ALA A 61 8.52 13.42 22.87
N ARG A 62 8.66 12.67 23.98
CA ARG A 62 8.10 11.31 24.08
C ARG A 62 6.59 11.27 23.82
N MET A 63 5.83 12.18 24.42
CA MET A 63 4.37 12.24 24.22
C MET A 63 4.00 12.58 22.77
N LEU A 64 4.78 13.45 22.12
CA LEU A 64 4.61 13.72 20.69
C LEU A 64 4.88 12.45 19.85
N TYR A 65 5.97 11.73 20.12
CA TYR A 65 6.27 10.48 19.42
C TYR A 65 5.24 9.37 19.66
N GLU A 66 4.58 9.34 20.83
CA GLU A 66 3.44 8.46 21.09
C GLU A 66 2.24 8.82 20.20
N VAL A 67 1.93 10.12 20.02
CA VAL A 67 0.87 10.58 19.10
C VAL A 67 1.20 10.21 17.65
N LEU A 68 2.43 10.48 17.20
CA LEU A 68 2.86 10.12 15.84
C LEU A 68 2.89 8.60 15.62
N GLY A 69 3.29 7.85 16.64
CA GLY A 69 3.30 6.39 16.62
C GLY A 69 1.90 5.82 16.44
N ASP A 70 0.92 6.32 17.18
CA ASP A 70 -0.49 5.89 17.10
C ASP A 70 -1.12 6.23 15.74
N ILE A 71 -0.81 7.39 15.17
CA ILE A 71 -1.23 7.73 13.79
C ILE A 71 -0.60 6.76 12.79
N TRP A 72 0.72 6.54 12.90
CA TRP A 72 1.48 5.75 11.95
C TRP A 72 1.08 4.27 11.93
N VAL A 73 0.90 3.65 13.10
CA VAL A 73 0.47 2.24 13.22
C VAL A 73 -0.88 2.03 12.54
N VAL A 74 -1.82 2.96 12.72
CA VAL A 74 -3.14 2.87 12.07
C VAL A 74 -3.03 3.11 10.57
N GLN A 75 -2.29 4.14 10.13
CA GLN A 75 -2.13 4.41 8.69
C GLN A 75 -1.46 3.25 7.92
N ARG A 76 -0.58 2.48 8.58
CA ARG A 76 0.13 1.35 7.96
C ARG A 76 -0.48 -0.03 8.21
N ASN A 77 -1.63 -0.10 8.87
CA ASN A 77 -2.30 -1.37 9.17
C ASN A 77 -3.75 -1.36 8.67
N PRO A 78 -4.02 -1.97 7.51
CA PRO A 78 -5.37 -2.09 6.96
C PRO A 78 -6.39 -2.71 7.91
N TYR A 79 -5.99 -3.67 8.75
CA TYR A 79 -6.88 -4.31 9.73
C TYR A 79 -7.32 -3.33 10.83
N LEU A 80 -6.42 -2.45 11.29
CA LEU A 80 -6.79 -1.40 12.23
C LEU A 80 -7.67 -0.34 11.57
N GLN A 81 -7.41 0.00 10.30
CA GLN A 81 -8.28 0.91 9.56
C GLN A 81 -9.70 0.37 9.44
N ASP A 82 -9.84 -0.90 9.08
CA ASP A 82 -11.15 -1.54 8.95
C ASP A 82 -11.89 -1.60 10.28
N ASP A 83 -11.21 -2.05 11.35
CA ASP A 83 -11.78 -2.08 12.69
C ASP A 83 -12.27 -0.69 13.16
N LEU A 84 -11.49 0.37 12.91
CA LEU A 84 -11.86 1.73 13.27
C LEU A 84 -12.99 2.31 12.40
N LEU A 85 -13.04 1.94 11.10
CA LEU A 85 -14.14 2.33 10.20
C LEU A 85 -15.46 1.68 10.60
N ASP A 86 -15.41 0.44 11.08
CA ASP A 86 -16.58 -0.33 11.52
C ASP A 86 -17.02 0.00 12.95
N ASN A 87 -16.10 0.54 13.78
CA ASN A 87 -16.36 0.88 15.18
C ASN A 87 -16.17 2.39 15.47
N PRO A 88 -17.17 3.25 15.18
CA PRO A 88 -17.07 4.71 15.37
C PRO A 88 -16.72 5.13 16.80
N ARG A 89 -17.18 4.38 17.82
CA ARG A 89 -16.85 4.67 19.23
C ARG A 89 -15.34 4.54 19.47
N ARG A 90 -14.72 3.48 18.95
CA ARG A 90 -13.29 3.22 19.10
C ARG A 90 -12.46 4.27 18.36
N LEU A 91 -12.89 4.66 17.15
CA LEU A 91 -12.29 5.75 16.40
C LEU A 91 -12.34 7.08 17.18
N ASN A 92 -13.50 7.44 17.73
CA ASN A 92 -13.65 8.66 18.52
C ASN A 92 -12.76 8.63 19.77
N SER A 93 -12.73 7.51 20.51
CA SER A 93 -11.86 7.36 21.68
C SER A 93 -10.37 7.49 21.34
N LEU A 94 -9.93 6.96 20.19
CA LEU A 94 -8.56 7.14 19.71
C LEU A 94 -8.29 8.63 19.43
N ILE A 95 -9.15 9.29 18.65
CA ILE A 95 -9.00 10.70 18.29
C ILE A 95 -8.98 11.59 19.54
N GLU A 96 -9.88 11.37 20.50
CA GLU A 96 -9.92 12.08 21.79
C GLU A 96 -8.62 11.87 22.58
N ALA A 97 -8.09 10.64 22.62
CA ALA A 97 -6.83 10.36 23.29
C ALA A 97 -5.63 11.09 22.64
N LEU A 98 -5.60 11.18 21.30
CA LEU A 98 -4.56 11.94 20.57
C LEU A 98 -4.65 13.44 20.92
N TRP A 99 -5.85 14.03 20.89
CA TRP A 99 -6.07 15.42 21.27
C TRP A 99 -5.69 15.70 22.72
N HIS A 100 -6.07 14.81 23.64
CA HIS A 100 -5.73 14.94 25.05
C HIS A 100 -4.20 14.94 25.26
N ARG A 101 -3.46 14.03 24.60
CA ARG A 101 -2.00 14.00 24.68
C ARG A 101 -1.37 15.27 24.13
N LEU A 102 -1.85 15.81 23.01
CA LEU A 102 -1.36 17.10 22.49
C LEU A 102 -1.64 18.26 23.45
N GLY A 103 -2.80 18.29 24.11
CA GLY A 103 -3.11 19.29 25.13
C GLY A 103 -2.19 19.21 26.35
N GLU A 104 -1.81 18.00 26.77
CA GLU A 104 -0.83 17.80 27.85
C GLU A 104 0.60 18.22 27.45
N VAL A 105 0.97 18.08 26.18
CA VAL A 105 2.24 18.61 25.66
C VAL A 105 2.23 20.14 25.72
N GLU A 106 1.13 20.79 25.33
CA GLU A 106 0.97 22.25 25.34
C GLU A 106 1.08 22.86 26.74
N LYS A 107 0.41 22.27 27.74
CA LYS A 107 0.49 22.74 29.13
C LYS A 107 1.91 22.73 29.70
N ARG A 108 2.79 21.92 29.13
CA ARG A 108 4.18 21.74 29.58
C ARG A 108 5.18 22.60 28.81
N ILE A 109 4.72 23.42 27.86
CA ILE A 109 5.58 24.37 27.16
C ILE A 109 5.94 25.49 28.15
N THR A 110 7.16 25.41 28.68
CA THR A 110 7.77 26.45 29.51
C THR A 110 8.31 27.60 28.65
N LYS A 111 8.43 28.78 29.27
CA LYS A 111 8.67 30.12 28.70
C LYS A 111 9.92 30.31 27.80
N ASP A 112 10.77 29.30 27.61
CA ASP A 112 12.11 29.49 27.06
C ASP A 112 12.25 29.31 25.53
N SER A 113 11.28 28.64 24.86
CA SER A 113 11.22 28.48 23.38
C SER A 113 9.77 28.31 22.86
N PRO A 114 8.88 29.29 23.08
CA PRO A 114 7.45 29.15 22.76
C PRO A 114 7.17 29.03 21.25
N ASN A 115 8.03 29.59 20.39
CA ASN A 115 7.79 29.64 18.95
C ASN A 115 8.04 28.27 18.29
N GLU A 116 9.17 27.63 18.58
CA GLU A 116 9.57 26.34 18.00
C GLU A 116 8.61 25.22 18.41
N VAL A 117 8.30 25.14 19.71
CA VAL A 117 7.38 24.11 20.21
C VAL A 117 5.94 24.40 19.77
N GLY A 118 5.56 25.67 19.65
CA GLY A 118 4.27 26.09 19.09
C GLY A 118 4.09 25.63 17.64
N GLN A 119 5.13 25.77 16.80
CA GLN A 119 5.11 25.27 15.42
C GLN A 119 4.97 23.75 15.35
N LEU A 120 5.70 23.00 16.18
CA LEU A 120 5.57 21.54 16.26
C LEU A 120 4.18 21.10 16.68
N LEU A 121 3.60 21.76 17.69
CA LEU A 121 2.23 21.48 18.10
C LEU A 121 1.23 21.81 17.00
N ALA A 122 1.38 22.93 16.31
CA ALA A 122 0.50 23.28 15.20
C ALA A 122 0.54 22.19 14.11
N ALA A 123 1.74 21.73 13.72
CA ALA A 123 1.90 20.64 12.76
C ALA A 123 1.27 19.33 13.27
N ALA A 124 1.46 18.99 14.55
CA ALA A 124 0.89 17.77 15.13
C ALA A 124 -0.64 17.81 15.21
N ARG A 125 -1.23 18.99 15.51
CA ARG A 125 -2.68 19.20 15.48
C ARG A 125 -3.24 19.00 14.08
N LEU A 126 -2.57 19.56 13.07
CA LEU A 126 -2.95 19.35 11.66
C LEU A 126 -2.87 17.86 11.29
N ALA A 127 -1.84 17.13 11.74
CA ALA A 127 -1.74 15.70 11.49
C ALA A 127 -2.89 14.91 12.14
N VAL A 128 -3.26 15.19 13.40
CA VAL A 128 -4.41 14.56 14.07
C VAL A 128 -5.72 14.90 13.35
N GLN A 129 -5.89 16.16 12.93
CA GLN A 129 -7.07 16.59 12.17
C GLN A 129 -7.16 15.89 10.81
N SER A 130 -6.06 15.79 10.06
CA SER A 130 -6.00 15.06 8.78
C SER A 130 -6.35 13.60 8.98
N PHE A 131 -5.70 12.95 9.96
CA PHE A 131 -5.96 11.57 10.32
C PHE A 131 -7.44 11.32 10.61
N ALA A 132 -8.08 12.15 11.44
CA ALA A 132 -9.50 12.04 11.70
C ALA A 132 -10.35 12.22 10.43
N THR A 133 -10.03 13.24 9.61
CA THR A 133 -10.75 13.55 8.37
C THR A 133 -10.65 12.44 7.33
N GLU A 134 -9.50 11.75 7.25
CA GLU A 134 -9.24 10.64 6.33
C GLU A 134 -10.24 9.49 6.52
N PHE A 135 -10.63 9.17 7.76
CA PHE A 135 -11.63 8.12 8.02
C PHE A 135 -13.00 8.46 7.44
N PHE A 136 -13.44 9.71 7.58
CA PHE A 136 -14.71 10.17 7.02
C PHE A 136 -14.68 10.10 5.48
N LYS A 137 -13.61 10.60 4.86
CA LYS A 137 -13.41 10.55 3.41
C LYS A 137 -13.35 9.12 2.90
N ALA A 138 -12.64 8.24 3.59
CA ALA A 138 -12.52 6.83 3.21
C ALA A 138 -13.89 6.13 3.28
N LYS A 139 -14.67 6.38 4.32
CA LYS A 139 -16.02 5.83 4.47
C LYS A 139 -16.95 6.31 3.34
N GLU A 140 -16.94 7.60 3.03
CA GLU A 140 -17.73 8.16 1.94
C GLU A 140 -17.34 7.53 0.59
N LEU A 141 -16.04 7.45 0.31
CA LEU A 141 -15.53 6.85 -0.91
C LEU A 141 -15.92 5.37 -0.99
N ARG A 142 -15.81 4.59 0.11
CA ARG A 142 -16.22 3.17 0.14
C ARG A 142 -17.71 3.01 -0.19
N LEU A 143 -18.57 3.87 0.33
CA LEU A 143 -20.00 3.86 0.03
C LEU A 143 -20.28 4.17 -1.45
N ARG A 144 -19.62 5.20 -2.00
CA ARG A 144 -19.72 5.56 -3.42
C ARG A 144 -19.22 4.43 -4.32
N THR A 145 -18.06 3.86 -4.02
CA THR A 145 -17.47 2.75 -4.76
C THR A 145 -18.39 1.52 -4.76
N LYS A 146 -18.90 1.10 -3.60
CA LYS A 146 -19.87 -0.01 -3.50
C LYS A 146 -21.13 0.26 -4.34
N LYS A 147 -21.65 1.49 -4.34
CA LYS A 147 -22.84 1.87 -5.10
C LYS A 147 -22.62 1.83 -6.62
N ILE A 148 -21.46 2.27 -7.10
CA ILE A 148 -21.14 2.30 -8.53
C ILE A 148 -20.75 0.91 -9.02
N LEU A 149 -19.75 0.29 -8.40
CA LEU A 149 -19.21 -1.01 -8.83
C LEU A 149 -20.18 -2.17 -8.56
N GLY A 150 -21.02 -2.09 -7.52
CA GLY A 150 -22.02 -3.12 -7.23
C GLY A 150 -23.15 -3.22 -8.26
N LYS A 151 -23.18 -2.35 -9.28
CA LYS A 151 -24.04 -2.47 -10.46
C LYS A 151 -23.37 -3.22 -11.62
N ILE A 152 -22.06 -3.44 -11.52
CA ILE A 152 -21.21 -3.98 -12.58
C ILE A 152 -20.83 -5.42 -12.24
N THR A 153 -20.44 -5.66 -10.99
CA THR A 153 -19.94 -6.95 -10.51
C THR A 153 -20.64 -7.36 -9.21
N ALA A 154 -20.44 -8.60 -8.79
CA ALA A 154 -20.95 -9.11 -7.52
C ALA A 154 -20.30 -8.39 -6.32
N LYS A 155 -21.00 -8.35 -5.17
CA LYS A 155 -20.56 -7.55 -4.01
C LYS A 155 -19.25 -8.06 -3.39
N ASP A 156 -19.08 -9.37 -3.40
CA ASP A 156 -17.91 -10.11 -2.97
C ASP A 156 -16.68 -9.87 -3.86
N ASN A 157 -16.89 -9.41 -5.10
CA ASN A 157 -15.80 -8.99 -5.98
C ASN A 157 -15.26 -7.58 -5.67
N ILE A 158 -15.77 -6.91 -4.64
CA ILE A 158 -15.40 -5.54 -4.26
C ILE A 158 -14.84 -5.56 -2.82
N ALA A 159 -13.55 -5.87 -2.71
CA ALA A 159 -12.89 -6.10 -1.43
C ALA A 159 -12.19 -4.84 -0.91
N PHE A 160 -12.53 -4.42 0.31
CA PHE A 160 -11.87 -3.33 1.03
C PHE A 160 -11.12 -3.82 2.27
N ASP A 161 -11.25 -5.11 2.59
CA ASP A 161 -10.73 -5.69 3.82
C ASP A 161 -9.20 -5.77 3.80
N GLY A 162 -8.64 -5.83 5.00
CA GLY A 162 -7.19 -5.87 5.20
C GLY A 162 -6.52 -7.06 4.52
N PHE A 163 -7.16 -8.23 4.44
CA PHE A 163 -6.54 -9.40 3.80
C PHE A 163 -6.36 -9.18 2.30
N ALA A 164 -7.42 -8.79 1.59
CA ALA A 164 -7.33 -8.49 0.16
C ALA A 164 -6.30 -7.39 -0.11
N ARG A 165 -6.34 -6.28 0.65
CA ARG A 165 -5.41 -5.16 0.47
C ARG A 165 -3.96 -5.53 0.75
N VAL A 166 -3.69 -6.35 1.77
CA VAL A 166 -2.33 -6.83 2.11
C VAL A 166 -1.81 -7.81 1.06
N ALA A 167 -2.65 -8.71 0.55
CA ALA A 167 -2.23 -9.66 -0.49
C ALA A 167 -1.88 -8.98 -1.84
N HIS A 168 -2.41 -7.78 -2.08
CA HIS A 168 -2.27 -7.04 -3.34
C HIS A 168 -1.42 -5.77 -3.22
N VAL A 169 -0.66 -5.63 -2.11
CA VAL A 169 0.19 -4.46 -1.84
C VAL A 169 1.52 -4.50 -2.60
N THR A 170 1.93 -5.68 -3.10
CA THR A 170 3.26 -5.88 -3.67
C THR A 170 3.28 -6.98 -4.73
N ASP A 171 4.29 -6.96 -5.60
CA ASP A 171 4.63 -8.06 -6.50
C ASP A 171 5.87 -8.82 -5.98
N ALA A 172 6.57 -9.57 -6.83
CA ALA A 172 7.74 -10.36 -6.42
C ALA A 172 8.95 -9.51 -5.99
N THR A 173 8.91 -8.18 -6.15
CA THR A 173 9.92 -7.29 -5.57
C THR A 173 9.83 -7.15 -4.05
N ASP A 174 8.70 -7.56 -3.45
CA ASP A 174 8.38 -7.38 -2.03
C ASP A 174 8.32 -5.90 -1.57
N TRP A 175 8.35 -4.96 -2.52
CA TRP A 175 8.28 -3.53 -2.23
C TRP A 175 6.86 -3.09 -1.89
N ARG A 176 6.67 -2.49 -0.70
CA ARG A 176 5.36 -2.10 -0.15
C ARG A 176 5.30 -0.59 0.06
N VAL A 177 4.79 0.12 -0.94
CA VAL A 177 4.66 1.58 -0.89
C VAL A 177 3.33 1.96 -0.24
N GLU A 178 2.22 1.77 -0.95
CA GLU A 178 0.87 2.01 -0.45
C GLU A 178 0.00 0.76 -0.50
N TYR A 179 -1.04 0.71 0.34
CA TYR A 179 -2.09 -0.28 0.22
C TYR A 179 -3.13 0.19 -0.80
N PRO A 180 -3.67 -0.70 -1.65
CA PRO A 180 -4.73 -0.30 -2.56
C PRO A 180 -5.97 0.13 -1.77
N PHE A 181 -6.76 1.04 -2.33
CA PHE A 181 -8.04 1.44 -1.74
C PHE A 181 -9.04 0.28 -1.79
N VAL A 182 -9.09 -0.41 -2.94
CA VAL A 182 -10.01 -1.51 -3.21
C VAL A 182 -9.31 -2.55 -4.10
N VAL A 183 -9.64 -3.82 -3.89
CA VAL A 183 -9.28 -4.91 -4.79
C VAL A 183 -10.55 -5.40 -5.47
N LEU A 184 -10.50 -5.52 -6.80
CA LEU A 184 -11.61 -5.94 -7.64
C LEU A 184 -11.28 -7.27 -8.30
N THR A 185 -12.21 -8.23 -8.25
CA THR A 185 -12.02 -9.60 -8.74
C THR A 185 -13.17 -10.01 -9.66
N PRO A 186 -13.28 -9.45 -10.87
CA PRO A 186 -14.39 -9.70 -11.81
C PRO A 186 -14.55 -11.20 -12.11
N ASP A 187 -15.78 -11.62 -12.40
CA ASP A 187 -16.09 -12.99 -12.82
C ASP A 187 -15.92 -13.19 -14.33
N THR A 188 -16.05 -12.11 -15.11
CA THR A 188 -16.04 -12.15 -16.56
C THR A 188 -15.28 -10.97 -17.17
N GLU A 189 -14.68 -11.19 -18.36
CA GLU A 189 -14.04 -10.12 -19.13
C GLU A 189 -15.02 -8.98 -19.51
N PHE A 190 -16.31 -9.29 -19.64
CA PHE A 190 -17.34 -8.32 -19.99
C PHE A 190 -17.54 -7.22 -18.94
N GLU A 191 -17.15 -7.46 -17.68
CA GLU A 191 -17.23 -6.47 -16.60
C GLU A 191 -16.14 -5.40 -16.70
N ILE A 192 -14.99 -5.74 -17.30
CA ILE A 192 -13.77 -4.92 -17.29
C ILE A 192 -13.99 -3.50 -17.84
N PRO A 193 -14.63 -3.29 -19.01
CA PRO A 193 -14.76 -1.94 -19.57
C PRO A 193 -15.56 -1.00 -18.67
N ALA A 194 -16.67 -1.50 -18.10
CA ALA A 194 -17.49 -0.72 -17.18
C ALA A 194 -16.76 -0.48 -15.84
N MET A 195 -16.04 -1.47 -15.35
CA MET A 195 -15.25 -1.40 -14.11
C MET A 195 -14.12 -0.35 -14.22
N VAL A 196 -13.39 -0.34 -15.33
CA VAL A 196 -12.34 0.66 -15.62
C VAL A 196 -12.93 2.06 -15.63
N LYS A 197 -14.04 2.26 -16.36
CA LYS A 197 -14.73 3.56 -16.42
C LYS A 197 -15.18 4.03 -15.03
N ALA A 198 -15.74 3.13 -14.22
CA ALA A 198 -16.15 3.44 -12.85
C ALA A 198 -14.98 3.80 -11.94
N CYS A 199 -13.83 3.12 -12.05
CA CYS A 199 -12.63 3.46 -11.28
C CYS A 199 -12.11 4.86 -11.64
N ILE A 200 -12.12 5.22 -12.93
CA ILE A 200 -11.76 6.57 -13.38
C ILE A 200 -12.73 7.62 -12.82
N GLU A 201 -14.05 7.37 -12.85
CA GLU A 201 -15.06 8.27 -12.27
C GLU A 201 -14.87 8.47 -10.75
N LEU A 202 -14.41 7.43 -10.06
CA LEU A 202 -14.10 7.45 -8.64
C LEU A 202 -12.75 8.13 -8.32
N GLY A 203 -11.97 8.51 -9.34
CA GLY A 203 -10.64 9.11 -9.17
C GLY A 203 -9.58 8.12 -8.71
N LEU A 204 -9.76 6.82 -8.99
CA LEU A 204 -8.82 5.77 -8.60
C LEU A 204 -7.80 5.48 -9.71
N THR A 205 -6.53 5.38 -9.34
CA THR A 205 -5.49 4.82 -10.22
C THR A 205 -5.73 3.32 -10.39
N ILE A 206 -5.78 2.84 -11.62
CA ILE A 206 -6.05 1.43 -11.92
C ILE A 206 -4.75 0.67 -12.06
N ILE A 207 -4.66 -0.48 -11.41
CA ILE A 207 -3.52 -1.39 -11.47
C ILE A 207 -4.04 -2.77 -11.89
N PRO A 208 -3.83 -3.19 -13.16
CA PRO A 208 -4.14 -4.56 -13.56
C PRO A 208 -3.14 -5.52 -12.91
N ARG A 209 -3.61 -6.69 -12.50
CA ARG A 209 -2.78 -7.69 -11.82
C ARG A 209 -3.27 -9.11 -12.11
N GLY A 210 -2.38 -9.95 -12.65
CA GLY A 210 -2.53 -11.42 -12.65
C GLY A 210 -1.90 -12.04 -11.39
N GLY A 211 -1.05 -13.05 -11.53
CA GLY A 211 -0.40 -13.72 -10.39
C GLY A 211 0.60 -12.89 -9.56
N GLY A 212 0.84 -11.62 -9.90
CA GLY A 212 1.69 -10.73 -9.10
C GLY A 212 3.18 -11.10 -9.06
N THR A 213 3.68 -11.83 -10.06
CA THR A 213 5.06 -12.36 -10.09
C THR A 213 6.10 -11.41 -10.70
N GLY A 214 5.72 -10.17 -11.02
CA GLY A 214 6.59 -9.17 -11.63
C GLY A 214 7.76 -8.74 -10.72
N TYR A 215 8.92 -8.43 -11.32
CA TYR A 215 10.14 -8.00 -10.61
C TYR A 215 10.52 -6.53 -10.83
N THR A 216 9.59 -5.73 -11.36
CA THR A 216 9.84 -4.32 -11.71
C THR A 216 8.91 -3.34 -10.99
N GLY A 217 8.04 -3.82 -10.11
CA GLY A 217 7.09 -3.00 -9.37
C GLY A 217 5.83 -2.62 -10.15
N GLY A 218 5.56 -3.28 -11.27
CA GLY A 218 4.45 -2.93 -12.18
C GLY A 218 3.05 -3.09 -11.56
N ALA A 219 2.91 -3.94 -10.55
CA ALA A 219 1.65 -4.17 -9.85
C ALA A 219 1.60 -3.56 -8.43
N ILE A 220 2.52 -2.64 -8.11
CA ILE A 220 2.62 -2.02 -6.78
C ILE A 220 1.79 -0.74 -6.71
N PRO A 221 0.89 -0.59 -5.72
CA PRO A 221 0.23 0.67 -5.47
C PRO A 221 1.20 1.73 -4.95
N LEU A 222 1.31 2.84 -5.69
CA LEU A 222 2.12 4.01 -5.32
C LEU A 222 1.28 5.14 -4.70
N THR A 223 -0.04 4.98 -4.69
CA THR A 223 -1.01 5.93 -4.13
C THR A 223 -2.06 5.17 -3.33
N PRO A 224 -2.54 5.72 -2.19
CA PRO A 224 -3.61 5.12 -1.41
C PRO A 224 -4.95 5.14 -2.16
N PHE A 225 -5.08 5.91 -3.24
CA PHE A 225 -6.29 6.00 -4.08
C PHE A 225 -6.14 5.15 -5.35
N SER A 226 -5.95 3.85 -5.16
CA SER A 226 -5.77 2.90 -6.26
C SER A 226 -6.75 1.73 -6.18
N ALA A 227 -7.19 1.25 -7.35
CA ALA A 227 -7.94 0.02 -7.51
C ALA A 227 -7.04 -1.02 -8.16
N VAL A 228 -6.78 -2.13 -7.46
CA VAL A 228 -6.16 -3.30 -8.08
C VAL A 228 -7.26 -4.13 -8.71
N ILE A 229 -7.19 -4.37 -10.02
CA ILE A 229 -8.09 -5.29 -10.72
C ILE A 229 -7.34 -6.61 -10.88
N ASN A 230 -7.69 -7.58 -10.04
CA ASN A 230 -7.14 -8.92 -10.08
C ASN A 230 -7.90 -9.76 -11.12
N THR A 231 -7.20 -10.22 -12.15
CA THR A 231 -7.75 -11.00 -13.27
C THR A 231 -7.61 -12.51 -13.10
N GLU A 232 -7.08 -13.03 -11.99
CA GLU A 232 -6.82 -14.47 -11.77
C GLU A 232 -8.08 -15.36 -11.87
N LYS A 233 -9.28 -14.80 -11.65
CA LYS A 233 -10.55 -15.53 -11.86
C LYS A 233 -10.92 -15.73 -13.33
N LEU A 234 -10.33 -14.96 -14.24
CA LEU A 234 -10.58 -15.03 -15.68
C LEU A 234 -9.71 -16.15 -16.27
N GLU A 235 -10.12 -17.39 -16.06
CA GLU A 235 -9.29 -18.58 -16.27
C GLU A 235 -9.79 -19.53 -17.37
N THR A 236 -10.70 -19.06 -18.22
CA THR A 236 -11.20 -19.85 -19.36
C THR A 236 -10.07 -20.12 -20.35
N LEU A 237 -9.92 -21.39 -20.74
CA LEU A 237 -8.88 -21.87 -21.65
C LEU A 237 -9.50 -22.86 -22.64
N SER A 238 -9.32 -22.62 -23.94
CA SER A 238 -9.77 -23.55 -24.98
C SER A 238 -8.74 -24.67 -25.21
N PRO A 239 -9.12 -25.77 -25.88
CA PRO A 239 -8.12 -26.62 -26.53
C PRO A 239 -7.38 -25.86 -27.64
N VAL A 240 -6.28 -26.45 -28.12
CA VAL A 240 -5.61 -25.97 -29.34
C VAL A 240 -6.54 -26.16 -30.54
N ASP A 241 -6.63 -25.13 -31.36
CA ASP A 241 -7.39 -25.10 -32.61
C ASP A 241 -6.54 -24.55 -33.75
N VAL A 242 -6.69 -25.12 -34.94
CA VAL A 242 -5.97 -24.70 -36.15
C VAL A 242 -6.86 -23.74 -36.92
N LYS A 243 -6.40 -22.50 -37.05
CA LYS A 243 -7.18 -21.48 -37.76
C LYS A 243 -6.31 -20.56 -38.59
N LYS A 244 -6.93 -19.97 -39.61
CA LYS A 244 -6.33 -18.88 -40.39
C LYS A 244 -6.45 -17.57 -39.61
N ILE A 245 -5.34 -16.90 -39.37
CA ILE A 245 -5.31 -15.57 -38.74
C ILE A 245 -4.90 -14.48 -39.74
N PRO A 246 -5.37 -13.23 -39.57
CA PRO A 246 -4.98 -12.12 -40.45
C PRO A 246 -3.46 -11.94 -40.51
N GLY A 247 -2.91 -11.80 -41.72
CA GLY A 247 -1.48 -11.59 -41.93
C GLY A 247 -0.61 -12.85 -42.01
N VAL A 248 -1.17 -14.05 -41.83
CA VAL A 248 -0.43 -15.32 -41.95
C VAL A 248 -0.93 -16.12 -43.16
N ALA A 249 0.00 -16.57 -44.01
CA ALA A 249 -0.31 -17.21 -45.29
C ALA A 249 -0.91 -18.63 -45.15
N HIS A 250 -0.57 -19.33 -44.06
CA HIS A 250 -1.01 -20.69 -43.75
C HIS A 250 -1.81 -20.71 -42.43
N GLU A 251 -2.53 -21.80 -42.18
CA GLU A 251 -3.21 -22.00 -40.91
C GLU A 251 -2.19 -22.26 -39.81
N VAL A 252 -2.48 -21.76 -38.61
CA VAL A 252 -1.61 -21.91 -37.44
C VAL A 252 -2.39 -22.45 -36.27
N ALA A 253 -1.70 -23.20 -35.41
CA ALA A 253 -2.24 -23.62 -34.13
C ALA A 253 -2.41 -22.39 -33.22
N THR A 254 -3.57 -22.30 -32.58
CA THR A 254 -3.94 -21.21 -31.69
C THR A 254 -4.64 -21.76 -30.47
N ILE A 255 -4.61 -21.01 -29.37
CA ILE A 255 -5.32 -21.34 -28.15
C ILE A 255 -5.94 -20.06 -27.61
N PHE A 256 -7.20 -20.11 -27.21
CA PHE A 256 -7.87 -19.00 -26.55
C PHE A 256 -7.63 -19.11 -25.04
N SER A 257 -7.22 -18.01 -24.41
CA SER A 257 -7.07 -17.91 -22.97
C SER A 257 -7.56 -16.54 -22.51
N GLU A 258 -8.31 -16.51 -21.41
CA GLU A 258 -8.53 -15.28 -20.66
C GLU A 258 -7.26 -14.86 -19.90
N ALA A 259 -7.20 -13.60 -19.45
CA ALA A 259 -6.00 -12.99 -18.88
C ALA A 259 -5.45 -13.68 -17.61
N GLY A 260 -6.32 -14.31 -16.81
CA GLY A 260 -5.97 -14.97 -15.55
C GLY A 260 -5.40 -16.38 -15.70
N VAL A 261 -5.43 -16.97 -16.90
CA VAL A 261 -4.90 -18.32 -17.11
C VAL A 261 -3.42 -18.38 -16.77
N VAL A 262 -3.05 -19.29 -15.86
CA VAL A 262 -1.65 -19.55 -15.49
C VAL A 262 -0.85 -20.01 -16.72
N THR A 263 0.33 -19.44 -16.95
CA THR A 263 1.17 -19.69 -18.14
C THR A 263 1.43 -21.19 -18.34
N LYS A 264 1.69 -21.94 -17.26
CA LYS A 264 1.91 -23.39 -17.33
C LYS A 264 0.70 -24.15 -17.89
N ARG A 265 -0.53 -23.73 -17.61
CA ARG A 265 -1.75 -24.39 -18.15
C ARG A 265 -1.83 -24.27 -19.67
N VAL A 266 -1.39 -23.16 -20.24
CA VAL A 266 -1.30 -22.97 -21.71
C VAL A 266 -0.23 -23.88 -22.30
N SER A 267 0.93 -23.95 -21.63
CA SER A 267 2.03 -24.84 -22.04
C SER A 267 1.62 -26.31 -22.04
N ASP A 268 0.95 -26.76 -20.98
CA ASP A 268 0.43 -28.13 -20.86
C ASP A 268 -0.62 -28.45 -21.94
N ALA A 269 -1.48 -27.47 -22.27
CA ALA A 269 -2.46 -27.64 -23.34
C ALA A 269 -1.80 -27.77 -24.71
N ALA A 270 -0.73 -26.99 -24.98
CA ALA A 270 0.06 -27.10 -26.20
C ALA A 270 0.78 -28.45 -26.30
N GLU A 271 1.44 -28.89 -25.21
CA GLU A 271 2.16 -30.18 -25.16
C GLU A 271 1.23 -31.36 -25.44
N LYS A 272 0.01 -31.35 -24.88
CA LYS A 272 -1.02 -32.38 -25.14
C LYS A 272 -1.42 -32.47 -26.61
N SER A 273 -1.24 -31.40 -27.37
CA SER A 273 -1.48 -31.35 -28.83
C SER A 273 -0.22 -31.59 -29.66
N GLY A 274 0.89 -32.02 -29.04
CA GLY A 274 2.16 -32.25 -29.73
C GLY A 274 2.87 -30.96 -30.15
N LEU A 275 2.54 -29.83 -29.52
CA LEU A 275 3.10 -28.51 -29.79
C LEU A 275 3.84 -27.98 -28.57
N VAL A 276 4.54 -26.86 -28.74
CA VAL A 276 5.25 -26.16 -27.66
C VAL A 276 4.74 -24.73 -27.58
N PHE A 277 4.37 -24.29 -26.38
CA PHE A 277 4.17 -22.88 -26.08
C PHE A 277 5.50 -22.28 -25.64
N ALA A 278 6.11 -21.43 -26.48
CA ALA A 278 7.50 -20.99 -26.29
C ALA A 278 7.70 -19.98 -25.14
N VAL A 279 6.63 -19.49 -24.52
CA VAL A 279 6.71 -18.54 -23.40
C VAL A 279 6.92 -19.33 -22.10
N ASP A 280 8.17 -19.41 -21.66
CA ASP A 280 8.61 -20.21 -20.51
C ASP A 280 9.36 -19.36 -19.46
N PRO A 281 8.66 -18.48 -18.72
CA PRO A 281 9.26 -17.75 -17.61
C PRO A 281 9.52 -18.70 -16.43
N THR A 282 10.52 -18.41 -15.60
CA THR A 282 10.75 -19.16 -14.35
C THR A 282 9.52 -19.16 -13.42
N SER A 283 8.64 -18.17 -13.56
CA SER A 283 7.38 -18.06 -12.82
C SER A 283 6.20 -18.78 -13.47
N ALA A 284 6.37 -19.64 -14.48
CA ALA A 284 5.28 -20.18 -15.30
C ALA A 284 4.15 -20.84 -14.51
N GLU A 285 4.43 -21.39 -13.32
CA GLU A 285 3.43 -22.01 -12.43
C GLU A 285 2.57 -21.00 -11.65
N ALA A 286 2.93 -19.71 -11.67
CA ALA A 286 2.25 -18.66 -10.93
C ALA A 286 1.92 -17.41 -11.79
N SER A 287 2.69 -17.11 -12.84
CA SER A 287 2.37 -16.03 -13.77
C SER A 287 1.13 -16.37 -14.59
N CYS A 288 0.39 -15.33 -14.98
CA CYS A 288 -0.74 -15.46 -15.90
C CYS A 288 -0.34 -15.03 -17.32
N ILE A 289 -1.21 -15.26 -18.30
CA ILE A 289 -0.99 -14.84 -19.69
C ILE A 289 -1.06 -13.32 -19.88
N GLY A 290 -1.96 -12.64 -19.15
CA GLY A 290 -2.07 -11.17 -19.14
C GLY A 290 -1.01 -10.51 -18.28
#